data_AF-A0A1S3S413-F1
#
_entry.id   AF-A0A1S3S413-F1
#
_cell.length_a   1.000
_cell.length_b   1.000
_cell.length_c   1.000
_cell.angle_alpha   90.00
_cell.angle_beta   90.00
_cell.angle_gamma   90.00
#
_symmetry.space_group_name_H-M   'P 1'
#
loop_
_entity.id
_entity.type
_entity.pdbx_description
1 polymer ?
#
loop_
_entity_poly.entity_id
_entity_poly.type
_entity_poly.pdbx_seq_one_letter_code
_entity_poly.pdbx_strand_id
1 'polypeptide(L)'
;MADSTITIDHIEGELFRIERIRDVLVRRESELRYMMDDIQLCKEITRLKKELQKLVSVSDTDKSNEDRQREEELLQQIHKLVETRDFLVDDVEFERLREREEDKEMADFLQSKFPKTSKKKDVTSKAQQTSSTPFVTKTGLTLLKECCGFTCSVM
;
A
#
# COMPACT_ATOMS: atom_id res chain seq x y z
N MET A 1 35.86 15.91 28.88
CA MET A 1 34.39 16.08 28.93
C MET A 1 34.04 17.04 27.82
N ALA A 2 33.51 16.57 26.70
CA ALA A 2 33.09 17.44 25.60
C ALA A 2 31.68 17.94 25.93
N ASP A 3 31.59 19.09 26.63
CA ASP A 3 30.34 19.85 26.68
C ASP A 3 30.09 20.37 25.27
N SER A 4 29.35 19.59 24.50
CA SER A 4 28.76 20.06 23.26
C SER A 4 27.67 21.03 23.66
N THR A 5 27.95 22.33 23.53
CA THR A 5 26.93 23.37 23.72
C THR A 5 25.88 23.15 22.63
N ILE A 6 24.80 22.45 22.98
CA ILE A 6 23.64 22.26 22.12
C ILE A 6 23.11 23.65 21.82
N THR A 7 23.30 24.11 20.58
CA THR A 7 22.78 25.40 20.12
C THR A 7 21.30 25.28 19.80
N ILE A 8 20.58 26.40 19.85
CA ILE A 8 19.15 26.44 19.48
C ILE A 8 18.97 25.92 18.05
N ASP A 9 19.82 26.34 17.11
CA ASP A 9 19.83 25.86 15.72
C ASP A 9 19.99 24.33 15.61
N HIS A 10 20.76 23.71 16.52
CA HIS A 10 20.92 22.26 16.54
C HIS A 10 19.64 21.55 17.00
N ILE A 11 18.97 22.08 18.02
CA ILE A 11 17.68 21.55 18.50
C ILE A 11 16.61 21.69 17.40
N GLU A 12 16.52 22.85 16.75
CA GLU A 12 15.58 23.09 15.66
C GLU A 12 15.81 22.14 14.47
N GLY A 13 17.08 21.91 14.12
CA GLY A 13 17.45 20.96 13.07
C GLY A 13 17.03 19.52 13.39
N GLU A 14 17.22 19.07 14.64
CA GLU A 14 16.80 17.74 15.07
C GLU A 14 15.28 17.61 15.17
N LEU A 15 14.55 18.65 15.59
CA LEU A 15 13.09 18.67 15.58
C LEU A 15 12.53 18.53 14.16
N PHE A 16 13.07 19.25 13.18
CA PHE A 16 12.69 19.11 11.77
C PHE A 16 12.96 17.70 11.24
N ARG A 17 14.06 17.09 11.67
CA ARG A 17 14.39 15.70 11.31
C ARG A 17 13.39 14.72 11.90
N ILE A 18 13.02 14.87 13.18
CA ILE A 18 12.04 14.04 13.87
C ILE A 18 10.68 14.14 13.18
N GLU A 19 10.24 15.36 12.86
CA GLU A 19 8.99 15.63 12.14
C GLU A 19 8.97 14.91 10.78
N ARG A 20 10.03 15.07 9.98
CA ARG A 20 10.14 14.36 8.70
C ARG A 20 10.09 12.84 8.85
N ILE A 21 10.73 12.28 9.88
CA ILE A 21 10.69 10.83 10.14
C ILE A 21 9.28 10.39 10.51
N ARG A 22 8.60 11.15 11.39
CA ARG A 22 7.21 10.89 11.79
C ARG A 22 6.31 10.84 10.57
N ASP A 23 6.40 11.82 9.66
CA ASP A 23 5.52 11.88 8.49
C ASP A 23 5.73 10.67 7.57
N VAL A 24 6.98 10.25 7.36
CA VAL A 24 7.30 9.02 6.59
C VAL A 24 6.72 7.77 7.27
N LEU A 25 6.83 7.67 8.61
CA LEU A 25 6.32 6.53 9.35
C LEU A 25 4.79 6.45 9.31
N VAL A 26 4.10 7.59 9.42
CA VAL A 26 2.63 7.65 9.34
C VAL A 26 2.14 7.21 7.96
N ARG A 27 2.75 7.68 6.87
CA ARG A 27 2.41 7.23 5.51
C ARG A 27 2.62 5.71 5.36
N ARG A 28 3.75 5.21 5.89
CA ARG A 28 4.04 3.78 5.87
C ARG A 28 3.06 2.95 6.70
N GLU A 29 2.60 3.47 7.83
CA GLU A 29 1.56 2.84 8.64
C GLU A 29 0.24 2.73 7.86
N SER A 30 -0.16 3.80 7.16
CA SER A 30 -1.33 3.79 6.28
C SER A 30 -1.21 2.71 5.20
N GLU A 31 -0.09 2.64 4.47
CA GLU A 31 0.18 1.58 3.48
C GLU A 31 0.05 0.17 4.10
N LEU A 32 0.57 -0.01 5.32
CA LEU A 32 0.50 -1.29 6.03
C LEU A 32 -0.92 -1.66 6.43
N ARG A 33 -1.76 -0.68 6.78
CA ARG A 33 -3.17 -0.89 7.09
C ARG A 33 -3.95 -1.37 5.86
N TYR A 34 -3.76 -0.71 4.71
CA TYR A 34 -4.34 -1.16 3.44
C TYR A 34 -3.92 -2.59 3.07
N MET A 35 -2.63 -2.93 3.22
CA MET A 35 -2.16 -4.29 2.98
C MET A 35 -2.80 -5.31 3.94
N MET A 36 -2.98 -4.94 5.21
CA MET A 36 -3.64 -5.82 6.18
C MET A 36 -5.10 -6.08 5.81
N ASP A 37 -5.82 -5.05 5.38
CA ASP A 37 -7.21 -5.16 4.96
C ASP A 37 -7.34 -6.02 3.68
N ASP A 38 -6.46 -5.83 2.69
CA ASP A 38 -6.41 -6.67 1.48
C ASP A 38 -6.15 -8.15 1.84
N ILE A 39 -5.21 -8.41 2.77
CA ILE A 39 -4.93 -9.77 3.26
C ILE A 39 -6.18 -10.40 3.90
N GLN A 40 -6.96 -9.63 4.66
CA GLN A 40 -8.19 -10.13 5.29
C GLN A 40 -9.26 -10.45 4.24
N LEU A 41 -9.46 -9.58 3.26
CA LEU A 41 -10.37 -9.81 2.12
C LEU A 41 -9.96 -11.06 1.34
N CYS A 42 -8.67 -11.19 1.00
CA CYS A 42 -8.12 -12.36 0.31
C CYS A 42 -8.35 -13.67 1.08
N LYS A 43 -8.15 -13.66 2.40
CA LYS A 43 -8.38 -14.83 3.26
C LYS A 43 -9.85 -15.27 3.22
N GLU A 44 -10.78 -14.31 3.30
CA GLU A 44 -12.21 -14.61 3.29
C GLU A 44 -12.67 -15.08 1.91
N ILE A 45 -12.24 -14.42 0.83
CA ILE A 45 -12.49 -14.85 -0.55
C ILE A 45 -11.98 -16.29 -0.74
N THR A 46 -10.78 -16.61 -0.25
CA THR A 46 -10.20 -17.95 -0.36
C THR A 46 -11.02 -18.99 0.42
N ARG A 47 -11.49 -18.64 1.61
CA ARG A 47 -12.38 -19.50 2.42
C ARG A 47 -13.68 -19.81 1.67
N LEU A 48 -14.36 -18.78 1.17
CA LEU A 48 -15.62 -18.93 0.43
C LEU A 48 -15.42 -19.70 -0.88
N LYS A 49 -14.35 -19.44 -1.63
CA LYS A 49 -14.01 -20.19 -2.84
C LYS A 49 -13.82 -21.68 -2.57
N LYS A 50 -13.18 -22.04 -1.44
CA LYS A 50 -13.03 -23.44 -1.03
C LYS A 50 -14.36 -24.09 -0.67
N GLU A 51 -15.29 -23.34 -0.08
CA GLU A 51 -16.66 -23.83 0.19
C GLU A 51 -17.42 -24.06 -1.12
N LEU A 52 -17.39 -23.07 -2.03
CA LEU A 52 -18.02 -23.13 -3.33
C LEU A 52 -17.47 -24.29 -4.18
N GLN A 53 -16.16 -24.51 -4.18
CA GLN A 53 -15.53 -25.59 -4.93
C GLN A 53 -16.05 -26.99 -4.54
N LYS A 54 -16.43 -27.19 -3.28
CA LYS A 54 -17.02 -28.46 -2.83
C LYS A 54 -18.36 -28.72 -3.49
N LEU A 55 -19.22 -27.69 -3.58
CA LEU A 55 -20.53 -27.78 -4.22
C LEU A 55 -20.39 -27.96 -5.74
N VAL A 56 -19.53 -27.15 -6.37
CA VAL A 56 -19.31 -27.18 -7.83
C VAL A 56 -18.69 -28.51 -8.29
N SER A 57 -18.00 -29.24 -7.40
CA SER A 57 -17.47 -30.56 -7.72
C SER A 57 -18.54 -31.66 -7.84
N VAL A 58 -19.75 -31.42 -7.35
CA VAL A 58 -20.91 -32.31 -7.51
C VAL A 58 -21.54 -32.08 -8.89
N SER A 59 -21.97 -33.14 -9.57
CA SER A 59 -22.63 -33.02 -10.86
C SER A 59 -23.98 -32.29 -10.73
N ASP A 60 -24.37 -31.49 -11.72
CA ASP A 60 -25.62 -30.70 -11.63
C ASP A 60 -26.90 -31.55 -11.52
N THR A 61 -26.85 -32.81 -11.96
CA THR A 61 -27.96 -33.77 -11.83
C THR A 61 -28.09 -34.30 -10.41
N ASP A 62 -26.99 -34.33 -9.66
CA ASP A 62 -26.94 -34.87 -8.30
C ASP A 62 -27.05 -33.77 -7.22
N LYS A 63 -27.05 -32.49 -7.62
CA LYS A 63 -27.24 -31.36 -6.71
C LYS A 63 -28.68 -31.22 -6.25
N SER A 64 -28.86 -31.03 -4.94
CA SER A 64 -30.14 -30.61 -4.39
C SER A 64 -30.44 -29.13 -4.72
N ASN A 65 -31.70 -28.71 -4.54
CA ASN A 65 -32.03 -27.28 -4.65
C ASN A 65 -31.33 -26.44 -3.58
N GLU A 66 -31.08 -27.00 -2.40
CA GLU A 66 -30.35 -26.34 -1.32
C GLU A 66 -28.89 -26.09 -1.71
N ASP A 67 -28.25 -27.06 -2.36
CA ASP A 67 -26.88 -26.91 -2.87
C ASP A 67 -26.80 -25.78 -3.90
N ARG A 68 -27.75 -25.73 -4.85
CA ARG A 68 -27.81 -24.67 -5.87
C ARG A 68 -28.02 -23.29 -5.25
N GLN A 69 -28.92 -23.18 -4.27
CA GLN A 69 -29.15 -21.94 -3.54
C GLN A 69 -27.88 -21.51 -2.80
N ARG A 70 -27.17 -22.46 -2.18
CA ARG A 70 -25.93 -22.18 -1.45
C ARG A 70 -24.79 -21.77 -2.39
N GLU A 71 -24.68 -22.35 -3.57
CA GLU A 71 -23.73 -21.93 -4.60
C GLU A 71 -23.94 -20.46 -4.99
N GLU A 72 -25.19 -20.06 -5.25
CA GLU A 72 -25.55 -18.69 -5.59
C GLU A 72 -25.23 -17.72 -4.45
N GLU A 73 -25.55 -18.08 -3.20
CA GLU A 73 -25.21 -17.26 -2.03
C GLU A 73 -23.70 -17.07 -1.86
N LEU A 74 -22.90 -18.12 -2.07
CA LEU A 74 -21.45 -18.06 -1.97
C LEU A 74 -20.86 -17.20 -3.09
N LEU A 75 -21.37 -17.33 -4.32
CA LEU A 75 -20.97 -16.49 -5.45
C LEU A 75 -21.26 -15.01 -5.18
N GLN A 76 -22.45 -14.68 -4.68
CA GLN A 76 -22.81 -13.30 -4.33
C GLN A 76 -21.92 -12.72 -3.22
N GLN A 77 -21.58 -13.52 -2.19
CA GLN A 77 -20.65 -13.09 -1.14
C GLN A 77 -19.24 -12.85 -1.68
N ILE A 78 -18.73 -13.76 -2.52
CA ILE A 78 -17.42 -13.60 -3.17
C ILE A 78 -17.41 -12.34 -4.03
N HIS A 79 -18.46 -12.09 -4.81
CA HIS A 79 -18.57 -10.90 -5.66
C HIS A 79 -18.46 -9.62 -4.84
N LYS A 80 -19.22 -9.51 -3.75
CA LYS A 80 -19.17 -8.35 -2.83
C LYS A 80 -17.78 -8.12 -2.26
N LEU A 81 -17.08 -9.18 -1.86
CA LEU A 81 -15.71 -9.04 -1.34
C LEU A 81 -14.71 -8.61 -2.42
N VAL A 82 -14.89 -9.06 -3.66
CA VAL A 82 -14.08 -8.63 -4.80
C VAL A 82 -14.34 -7.15 -5.10
N GLU A 83 -15.59 -6.69 -5.07
CA GLU A 83 -15.94 -5.27 -5.20
C GLU A 83 -15.31 -4.44 -4.08
N THR A 84 -15.40 -4.88 -2.81
CA THR A 84 -14.72 -4.20 -1.69
C THR A 84 -13.22 -4.10 -1.89
N ARG A 85 -12.59 -5.15 -2.46
CA ARG A 85 -11.16 -5.12 -2.77
C ARG A 85 -10.84 -4.15 -3.91
N ASP A 86 -11.72 -4.02 -4.89
CA ASP A 86 -11.58 -3.04 -5.98
C ASP A 86 -11.61 -1.61 -5.45
N PHE A 87 -12.57 -1.31 -4.58
CA PHE A 87 -12.62 -0.01 -3.87
C PHE A 87 -11.37 0.27 -3.05
N LEU A 88 -10.80 -0.75 -2.39
CA LEU A 88 -9.57 -0.59 -1.62
C LEU A 88 -8.38 -0.18 -2.52
N VAL A 89 -8.30 -0.72 -3.74
CA VAL A 89 -7.26 -0.37 -4.71
C VAL A 89 -7.41 1.08 -5.16
N ASP A 90 -8.63 1.50 -5.47
CA ASP A 90 -8.92 2.89 -5.86
C ASP A 90 -8.58 3.88 -4.75
N ASP A 91 -8.91 3.55 -3.50
CA ASP A 91 -8.64 4.40 -2.34
C ASP A 91 -7.14 4.57 -2.07
N VAL A 92 -6.35 3.48 -2.17
CA VAL A 92 -4.89 3.54 -2.07
C VAL A 92 -4.27 4.42 -3.16
N GLU A 93 -4.76 4.32 -4.40
CA GLU A 93 -4.23 5.14 -5.48
C GLU A 93 -4.61 6.61 -5.30
N PHE A 94 -5.80 6.90 -4.79
CA PHE A 94 -6.22 8.24 -4.44
C PHE A 94 -5.33 8.86 -3.35
N GLU A 95 -5.02 8.11 -2.30
CA GLU A 95 -4.15 8.59 -1.23
C GLU A 95 -2.73 8.87 -1.74
N ARG A 96 -2.20 8.01 -2.61
CA ARG A 96 -0.88 8.23 -3.26
C ARG A 96 -0.84 9.48 -4.13
N LEU A 97 -1.94 9.80 -4.83
CA LEU A 97 -2.03 11.02 -5.61
C LEU A 97 -2.05 12.25 -4.70
N ARG A 98 -2.79 12.19 -3.59
CA ARG A 98 -2.83 13.26 -2.59
C ARG A 98 -1.45 13.53 -1.99
N GLU A 99 -0.77 12.50 -1.48
CA GLU A 99 0.57 12.64 -0.88
C GLU A 99 1.56 13.30 -1.84
N ARG A 100 1.49 12.96 -3.14
CA ARG A 100 2.35 13.56 -4.17
C ARG A 100 2.05 15.03 -4.41
N GLU A 101 0.78 15.44 -4.38
CA GLU A 101 0.41 16.85 -4.54
C GLU A 101 0.79 17.65 -3.30
N GLU A 102 0.60 17.13 -2.09
CA GLU A 102 1.05 17.76 -0.84
C GLU A 102 2.57 17.99 -0.83
N ASP A 103 3.35 16.98 -1.24
CA ASP A 103 4.81 17.11 -1.33
C ASP A 103 5.23 18.16 -2.38
N LYS A 104 4.48 18.28 -3.48
CA LYS A 104 4.72 19.28 -4.52
C LYS A 104 4.38 20.69 -4.05
N GLU A 105 3.22 20.89 -3.44
CA GLU A 105 2.82 22.18 -2.87
C GLU A 105 3.84 22.66 -1.82
N MET A 106 4.34 21.76 -0.98
CA MET A 106 5.38 22.08 0.00
C MET A 106 6.69 22.50 -0.66
N ALA A 107 7.13 21.79 -1.71
CA ALA A 107 8.34 22.12 -2.45
C ALA A 107 8.23 23.49 -3.17
N ASP A 108 7.09 23.74 -3.81
CA ASP A 108 6.80 25.00 -4.51
C ASP A 108 6.73 26.18 -3.52
N PHE A 109 6.12 25.97 -2.36
CA PHE A 109 6.09 26.96 -1.28
C PHE A 109 7.50 27.32 -0.82
N LEU A 110 8.35 26.33 -0.54
CA LEU A 110 9.74 26.57 -0.14
C LEU A 110 10.55 27.29 -1.22
N GLN A 111 10.35 26.93 -2.49
CA GLN A 111 11.01 27.59 -3.62
C GLN A 111 10.58 29.05 -3.78
N SER A 112 9.30 29.35 -3.53
CA SER A 112 8.76 30.72 -3.62
C SER A 112 9.24 31.62 -2.46
N LYS A 113 9.35 31.07 -1.25
CA LYS A 113 9.78 31.82 -0.04
C LYS A 113 11.29 31.96 0.09
N PHE A 114 12.03 30.97 -0.40
CA PHE A 114 13.49 30.95 -0.39
C PHE A 114 14.01 30.69 -1.80
N PRO A 115 13.91 31.67 -2.72
CA PRO A 115 14.48 31.53 -4.05
C PRO A 115 15.97 31.23 -3.90
N LYS A 116 16.40 30.06 -4.39
CA LYS A 116 17.78 29.57 -4.27
C LYS A 116 18.73 30.67 -4.75
N THR A 117 19.39 31.35 -3.83
CA THR A 117 20.46 32.29 -4.18
C THR A 117 21.59 31.44 -4.77
N SER A 118 21.75 31.53 -6.08
CA SER A 118 22.78 30.82 -6.82
C SER A 118 24.16 31.28 -6.35
N LYS A 119 24.79 30.50 -5.47
CA LYS A 119 26.24 30.35 -5.44
C LYS A 119 26.57 28.87 -5.49
N LYS A 120 26.99 28.41 -6.67
CA LYS A 120 27.78 27.19 -6.81
C LYS A 120 29.02 27.36 -5.93
N LYS A 121 29.04 26.74 -4.76
CA LYS A 121 30.28 26.35 -4.09
C LYS A 121 30.40 24.86 -4.25
N ASP A 122 31.40 24.49 -5.04
CA ASP A 122 31.93 23.16 -5.18
C ASP A 122 32.40 22.70 -3.79
N VAL A 123 31.56 21.95 -3.10
CA VAL A 123 31.95 21.17 -1.94
C VAL A 123 31.35 19.80 -2.16
N THR A 124 32.22 18.87 -2.53
CA THR A 124 32.04 17.43 -2.46
C THR A 124 31.45 17.02 -1.12
N SER A 125 30.13 17.02 -1.06
CA SER A 125 29.33 16.35 -0.05
C SER A 125 28.46 15.40 -0.82
N LYS A 126 28.77 14.11 -0.69
CA LYS A 126 28.11 12.97 -1.30
C LYS A 126 26.60 13.12 -1.16
N ALA A 127 25.98 13.69 -2.19
CA ALA A 127 24.54 13.75 -2.31
C ALA A 127 24.07 12.31 -2.49
N GLN A 128 23.51 11.71 -1.45
CA GLN A 128 22.52 10.68 -1.68
C GLN A 128 21.31 11.38 -2.29
N GLN A 129 21.35 11.52 -3.61
CA GLN A 129 20.16 11.39 -4.42
C GLN A 129 19.54 10.05 -4.03
N THR A 130 18.62 10.06 -3.07
CA THR A 130 17.57 9.06 -3.08
C THR A 130 16.59 9.54 -4.13
N SER A 131 16.97 9.32 -5.39
CA SER A 131 15.98 9.11 -6.45
C SER A 131 14.88 8.27 -5.84
N SER A 132 13.65 8.79 -5.91
CA SER A 132 12.42 8.04 -5.75
C SER A 132 12.40 6.93 -6.80
N THR A 133 13.24 5.91 -6.64
CA THR A 133 13.08 4.64 -7.31
C THR A 133 11.78 4.08 -6.74
N PRO A 134 10.78 3.75 -7.57
CA PRO A 134 9.66 2.98 -7.09
C PRO A 134 10.26 1.63 -6.69
N PHE A 135 10.47 1.44 -5.39
CA PHE A 135 10.79 0.14 -4.86
C PHE A 135 9.50 -0.66 -4.98
N VAL A 136 9.27 -1.20 -6.17
CA VAL A 136 8.33 -2.28 -6.40
C VAL A 136 8.85 -3.41 -5.54
N THR A 137 8.36 -3.48 -4.31
CA THR A 137 8.63 -4.57 -3.40
C THR A 137 8.11 -5.82 -4.10
N LYS A 138 9.05 -6.66 -4.56
CA LYS A 138 8.83 -8.02 -5.05
C LYS A 138 7.99 -8.89 -4.10
N THR A 139 7.71 -8.41 -2.89
CA THR A 139 6.78 -8.99 -1.91
C THR A 139 5.34 -9.09 -2.40
N GLY A 140 4.90 -8.23 -3.33
CA GLY A 140 3.55 -8.33 -3.92
C GLY A 140 3.36 -9.60 -4.75
N LEU A 141 4.42 -10.09 -5.42
CA LEU A 141 4.35 -11.26 -6.29
C LEU A 141 4.24 -12.58 -5.50
N THR A 142 4.73 -12.61 -4.26
CA THR A 142 4.63 -13.80 -3.39
C THR A 142 3.30 -13.90 -2.66
N LEU A 143 2.63 -12.78 -2.37
CA LEU A 143 1.29 -12.78 -1.75
C LEU A 143 0.18 -13.06 -2.77
N LEU A 144 0.31 -12.59 -4.01
CA LEU A 144 -0.60 -12.97 -5.10
C LEU A 144 -0.58 -14.48 -5.40
N LYS A 145 0.57 -15.14 -5.17
CA LYS A 145 0.70 -16.59 -5.35
C LYS A 145 -0.19 -17.39 -4.41
N GLU A 146 -0.60 -16.81 -3.27
CA GLU A 146 -1.51 -17.47 -2.33
C GLU A 146 -2.99 -17.07 -2.51
N CYS A 147 -3.32 -15.87 -3.01
CA CYS A 147 -4.70 -15.53 -3.35
C CYS A 147 -5.18 -16.19 -4.66
N CYS A 148 -4.24 -16.54 -5.57
CA CYS A 148 -4.49 -17.24 -6.82
C CYS A 148 -4.05 -18.71 -6.77
N GLY A 149 -4.35 -19.43 -5.67
CA GLY A 149 -4.09 -20.88 -5.53
C GLY A 149 -4.80 -21.80 -6.56
N PHE A 150 -5.21 -21.27 -7.71
CA PHE A 150 -5.56 -22.02 -8.89
C PHE A 150 -4.30 -22.19 -9.74
N THR A 151 -3.79 -23.43 -9.82
CA THR A 151 -3.12 -23.89 -11.05
C THR A 151 -4.15 -23.86 -12.18
N CYS A 152 -4.51 -22.67 -12.69
CA CYS A 152 -5.25 -22.53 -13.92
C CYS A 152 -4.24 -22.78 -15.06
N SER A 153 -4.05 -24.04 -15.43
CA SER A 153 -3.50 -24.33 -16.75
C SER A 153 -4.58 -23.94 -17.74
N VAL A 154 -4.40 -22.77 -18.37
CA VAL A 154 -5.04 -22.50 -19.64
C VAL A 154 -4.37 -23.43 -20.65
N MET A 155 -5.04 -24.53 -20.97
CA MET A 155 -4.92 -25.26 -22.24
C MET A 155 -6.30 -25.32 -22.86
#